data_AF-A0A7G9QNQ1-F1
#
_entry.id   AF-A0A7G9QNQ1-F1
#
_cell.length_a   1.000
_cell.length_b   1.000
_cell.length_c   1.000
_cell.angle_alpha   90.00
_cell.angle_beta   90.00
_cell.angle_gamma   90.00
#
_symmetry.space_group_name_H-M   'P 1'
#
loop_
_entity.id
_entity.type
_entity.pdbx_description
1 polymer ?
#
loop_
_entity_poly.entity_id
_entity_poly.type
_entity_poly.pdbx_seq_one_letter_code
_entity_poly.pdbx_strand_id
1 'polypeptide(L)'
;MTIASVTNHELDSYQGKYQLTPELVLTIIREGKKVFASATGPSKIEAFAETASKFVFKDIQATMEFIKDKAGEVREMIFIQGDTVHAKKL
;
A
#
# COMPACT_ATOMS: atom_id res chain seq x y z
N MET A 1 -22.98 4.92 3.19
CA MET A 1 -21.52 4.96 3.11
C MET A 1 -21.12 4.44 1.74
N THR A 2 -20.62 5.30 0.86
CA THR A 2 -20.12 4.88 -0.45
C THR A 2 -18.78 4.21 -0.24
N ILE A 3 -18.69 2.89 -0.43
CA ILE A 3 -17.40 2.20 -0.46
C ILE A 3 -16.66 2.78 -1.67
N ALA A 4 -15.53 3.43 -1.45
CA ALA A 4 -14.71 3.93 -2.54
C ALA A 4 -14.40 2.76 -3.49
N SER A 5 -14.85 2.86 -4.75
CA SER A 5 -14.52 1.85 -5.76
C SER A 5 -13.15 2.19 -6.34
N VAL A 6 -12.11 1.49 -5.87
CA VAL A 6 -10.77 1.61 -6.43
C VAL A 6 -10.75 0.95 -7.81
N THR A 7 -10.31 1.68 -8.83
CA THR A 7 -10.27 1.18 -10.20
C THR A 7 -9.10 0.22 -10.40
N ASN A 8 -9.19 -0.63 -11.43
CA ASN A 8 -8.07 -1.52 -11.78
C ASN A 8 -6.79 -0.72 -12.08
N HIS A 9 -6.90 0.39 -12.81
CA HIS A 9 -5.76 1.23 -13.13
C HIS A 9 -5.07 1.80 -11.88
N GLU A 10 -5.85 2.23 -10.87
CA GLU A 10 -5.29 2.67 -9.59
C GLU A 10 -4.58 1.54 -8.85
N LEU A 11 -5.23 0.37 -8.75
CA LEU A 11 -4.63 -0.80 -8.12
C LEU A 11 -3.32 -1.21 -8.80
N ASP A 12 -3.25 -1.11 -10.13
CA ASP A 12 -2.02 -1.39 -10.89
C ASP A 12 -0.91 -0.38 -10.56
N SER A 13 -1.27 0.90 -10.40
CA SER A 13 -0.30 1.94 -10.02
C SER A 13 0.32 1.74 -8.64
N TYR A 14 -0.37 1.05 -7.73
CA TYR A 14 0.10 0.79 -6.36
C TYR A 14 1.10 -0.36 -6.25
N GLN A 15 1.11 -1.27 -7.23
CA GLN A 15 2.05 -2.40 -7.25
C GLN A 15 3.51 -1.91 -7.30
N GLY A 16 4.39 -2.65 -6.64
CA GLY A 16 5.83 -2.35 -6.61
C GLY A 16 6.45 -2.56 -5.24
N LYS A 17 7.70 -2.11 -5.10
CA LYS A 17 8.47 -2.20 -3.87
C LYS A 17 8.56 -0.82 -3.21
N TYR A 18 8.38 -0.79 -1.89
CA TYR A 18 8.42 0.43 -1.09
C TYR A 18 9.38 0.21 0.06
N GLN A 19 10.38 1.09 0.18
CA GLN A 19 11.40 0.97 1.21
C GLN A 19 10.93 1.67 2.48
N LEU A 20 10.59 0.91 3.52
CA LEU A 20 10.19 1.44 4.82
C LEU A 20 11.42 1.86 5.64
N THR A 21 12.45 1.02 5.64
CA THR A 21 13.77 1.29 6.23
C THR A 21 14.87 0.78 5.29
N PRO A 22 16.14 1.11 5.49
CA PRO A 22 17.23 0.58 4.66
C PRO A 22 17.24 -0.96 4.57
N GLU A 23 16.81 -1.66 5.63
CA GLU A 23 16.78 -3.11 5.76
C GLU A 23 15.41 -3.74 5.43
N LEU A 24 14.35 -2.94 5.30
CA LEU A 24 12.98 -3.41 5.14
C LEU A 24 12.30 -2.83 3.89
N VAL A 25 11.95 -3.71 2.96
CA VAL A 25 11.22 -3.37 1.74
C VAL A 25 9.89 -4.12 1.73
N LEU A 26 8.79 -3.38 1.61
CA LEU A 26 7.46 -3.92 1.45
C LEU A 26 7.15 -4.06 -0.05
N THR A 27 6.76 -5.26 -0.47
CA THR A 27 6.26 -5.52 -1.82
C THR A 27 4.74 -5.49 -1.81
N ILE A 28 4.16 -4.58 -2.59
CA ILE A 28 2.72 -4.47 -2.80
C ILE A 28 2.33 -5.31 -4.01
N ILE A 29 1.41 -6.24 -3.78
CA ILE A 29 0.96 -7.25 -4.74
C ILE A 29 -0.55 -7.08 -4.95
N ARG A 30 -0.99 -7.21 -6.19
CA ARG A 30 -2.41 -7.20 -6.55
C ARG A 30 -2.85 -8.58 -7.02
N GLU A 31 -3.99 -9.04 -6.51
CA GLU A 31 -4.66 -10.24 -7.02
C GLU A 31 -6.14 -9.93 -7.27
N GLY A 32 -6.50 -9.71 -8.54
CA GLY A 32 -7.86 -9.28 -8.90
C GLY A 32 -8.17 -7.89 -8.34
N LYS A 33 -9.09 -7.80 -7.37
CA LYS A 33 -9.42 -6.53 -6.67
C LYS A 33 -8.80 -6.43 -5.28
N LYS A 34 -8.02 -7.42 -4.87
CA LYS A 34 -7.39 -7.48 -3.55
C LYS A 34 -5.96 -6.94 -3.63
N VAL A 35 -5.56 -6.24 -2.59
CA VAL A 35 -4.21 -5.73 -2.39
C VAL A 35 -3.60 -6.48 -1.22
N PHE A 36 -2.35 -6.89 -1.39
CA PHE A 36 -1.57 -7.56 -0.36
C PHE A 36 -0.23 -6.85 -0.19
N ALA A 37 0.32 -6.94 1.02
CA ALA A 37 1.67 -6.52 1.31
C ALA A 37 2.51 -7.69 1.84
N SER A 38 3.77 -7.77 1.41
CA SER A 38 4.74 -8.75 1.85
C SER A 38 6.06 -8.06 2.18
N ALA A 39 6.59 -8.26 3.38
CA ALA A 39 7.82 -7.60 3.84
C ALA A 39 9.05 -8.53 3.73
N THR A 40 8.96 -9.72 4.33
CA THR A 40 10.02 -10.74 4.29
C THR A 40 9.39 -12.14 4.20
N GLY A 41 9.84 -12.94 3.23
CA GLY A 41 9.37 -14.31 3.04
C GLY A 41 8.06 -14.45 2.23
N PRO A 42 7.46 -15.65 2.21
CA PRO A 42 6.32 -15.97 1.36
C PRO A 42 4.98 -15.44 1.89
N SER A 43 4.94 -14.96 3.13
CA SER A 43 3.72 -14.47 3.75
C SER A 43 3.28 -13.14 3.14
N LYS A 44 1.97 -13.01 2.94
CA LYS A 44 1.31 -11.79 2.47
C LYS A 44 0.11 -11.48 3.37
N ILE A 45 -0.11 -10.21 3.68
CA ILE A 45 -1.22 -9.74 4.50
C ILE A 45 -2.16 -8.94 3.60
N GLU A 46 -3.46 -9.24 3.65
CA GLU A 46 -4.47 -8.52 2.87
C GLU A 46 -4.67 -7.11 3.43
N ALA A 47 -4.72 -6.13 2.53
CA ALA A 47 -5.05 -4.75 2.83
C ALA A 47 -6.42 -4.41 2.24
N PHE A 48 -7.28 -3.84 3.07
CA PHE A 48 -8.64 -3.48 2.69
C PHE A 48 -8.72 -2.00 2.35
N ALA A 49 -9.28 -1.65 1.20
CA ALA A 49 -9.45 -0.26 0.80
C ALA A 49 -10.41 0.47 1.76
N GLU A 50 -9.94 1.59 2.30
CA GLU A 50 -10.74 2.56 3.07
C GLU A 50 -11.14 3.73 2.16
N THR A 51 -10.22 4.17 1.31
CA THR A 51 -10.43 5.17 0.24
C THR A 51 -9.80 4.67 -1.07
N ALA A 52 -9.74 5.53 -2.10
CA ALA A 52 -9.04 5.19 -3.34
C ALA A 52 -7.54 4.92 -3.13
N SER A 53 -6.89 5.64 -2.20
CA SER A 53 -5.45 5.57 -1.94
C SER A 53 -5.08 5.04 -0.56
N LYS A 54 -6.04 4.95 0.38
CA LYS A 54 -5.80 4.53 1.76
C LYS A 54 -6.36 3.13 2.00
N PHE A 55 -5.54 2.28 2.62
CA PHE A 55 -5.84 0.89 2.94
C PHE A 55 -5.54 0.59 4.41
N VAL A 56 -6.26 -0.37 4.97
CA VAL A 56 -6.11 -0.83 6.36
C VAL A 56 -5.75 -2.31 6.41
N PHE A 57 -4.81 -2.67 7.28
CA PHE A 57 -4.46 -4.03 7.63
C PHE A 57 -5.07 -4.36 8.99
N LYS A 58 -6.03 -5.28 9.02
CA LYS A 58 -6.76 -5.64 10.26
C LYS A 58 -5.89 -6.44 11.23
N ASP A 59 -5.09 -7.36 10.70
CA ASP A 59 -4.33 -8.32 11.52
C ASP A 59 -3.18 -7.67 12.29
N ILE A 60 -2.63 -6.57 11.78
CA ILE A 60 -1.47 -5.87 12.35
C ILE A 60 -1.77 -4.44 12.82
N GLN A 61 -3.04 -4.04 12.78
CA GLN A 61 -3.52 -2.71 13.17
C GLN A 61 -2.71 -1.58 12.50
N ALA A 62 -2.51 -1.70 11.19
CA ALA A 62 -1.71 -0.74 10.41
C ALA A 62 -2.54 -0.14 9.28
N THR A 63 -2.09 1.01 8.77
CA THR A 63 -2.63 1.62 7.55
C THR A 63 -1.52 1.94 6.56
N MET A 64 -1.87 1.98 5.29
CA MET A 64 -1.01 2.54 4.25
C MET A 64 -1.78 3.51 3.37
N GLU A 65 -1.13 4.58 2.96
CA GLU A 65 -1.66 5.55 2.00
C GLU A 65 -0.69 5.80 0.87
N PHE A 66 -1.14 5.62 -0.36
CA PHE A 66 -0.35 5.84 -1.56
C PHE A 66 -0.37 7.32 -1.98
N ILE A 67 0.80 7.92 -2.10
CA ILE A 67 0.97 9.33 -2.46
C ILE A 67 1.38 9.44 -3.92
N LYS A 68 0.58 10.17 -4.69
CA LYS A 68 0.81 10.49 -6.09
C LYS A 68 1.51 11.85 -6.22
N ASP A 69 2.41 11.96 -7.19
CA ASP A 69 3.01 13.24 -7.57
C ASP A 69 2.06 14.08 -8.46
N LYS A 70 2.55 15.25 -8.93
CA LYS A 70 1.78 16.15 -9.81
C LYS A 70 1.44 15.54 -11.17
N ALA A 71 2.18 14.50 -11.61
CA ALA A 71 1.89 13.77 -12.84
C ALA A 71 0.91 12.60 -12.61
N GLY A 72 0.50 12.36 -11.36
CA GLY A 72 -0.39 11.27 -10.97
C GLY A 72 0.34 9.94 -10.74
N GLU A 73 1.68 9.94 -10.74
CA GLU A 73 2.47 8.73 -10.50
C GLU A 73 2.68 8.50 -9.01
N VAL A 74 2.51 7.25 -8.56
CA VAL A 74 2.75 6.88 -7.16
C VAL A 74 4.25 6.87 -6.90
N ARG A 75 4.73 7.75 -6.00
CA ARG A 75 6.16 7.88 -5.64
C ARG A 75 6.46 7.41 -4.23
N GLU A 76 5.45 7.37 -3.39
CA GLU A 76 5.60 7.19 -1.96
C GLU A 76 4.38 6.47 -1.38
N MET A 77 4.62 5.77 -0.28
CA MET A 77 3.59 5.18 0.56
C MET A 77 3.84 5.63 2.00
N ILE A 78 2.85 6.22 2.63
CA ILE A 78 2.88 6.49 4.07
C ILE A 78 2.36 5.24 4.76
N PHE A 79 3.19 4.60 5.57
CA PHE A 79 2.82 3.43 6.37
C PHE A 79 2.71 3.85 7.84
N ILE A 80 1.61 3.49 8.51
CA ILE A 80 1.37 3.83 9.92
C ILE A 80 1.08 2.55 10.69
N GLN A 81 1.95 2.23 11.65
CA GLN A 81 1.79 1.12 12.60
C GLN A 81 2.35 1.57 13.96
N GLY A 82 1.59 2.41 14.67
CA GLY A 82 2.10 3.15 15.82
C GLY A 82 2.92 4.37 15.38
N ASP A 83 4.03 4.13 14.69
CA ASP A 83 4.85 5.16 14.07
C ASP A 83 4.46 5.42 12.61
N THR A 84 4.76 6.63 12.12
CA THR A 84 4.57 7.01 10.72
C THR A 84 5.88 6.86 9.96
N VAL A 85 5.86 6.10 8.86
CA VAL A 85 7.01 5.84 7.99
C VAL A 85 6.68 6.30 6.57
N HIS A 86 7.55 7.14 6.03
CA HIS A 86 7.51 7.59 4.65
C HIS A 86 8.32 6.64 3.77
N ALA A 87 7.64 5.75 3.05
CA ALA A 87 8.28 4.72 2.26
C ALA A 87 8.38 5.10 0.79
N LYS A 88 9.61 5.26 0.29
CA LYS A 88 9.86 5.58 -1.11
C LYS A 88 9.58 4.37 -2.01
N LYS A 89 8.89 4.60 -3.13
CA LYS A 89 8.75 3.59 -4.19
C LYS A 89 10.10 3.39 -4.92
N LEU A 90 10.54 2.14 -5.02
CA LEU A 90 11.78 1.73 -5.69
C LEU A 90 11.60 1.55 -7.19
#